data_AF-A0A536HEJ3-F1
#
_entry.id   AF-A0A536HEJ3-F1
#
_cell.length_a   1.000
_cell.length_b   1.000
_cell.length_c   1.000
_cell.angle_alpha   90.00
_cell.angle_beta   90.00
_cell.angle_gamma   90.00
#
_symmetry.space_group_name_H-M   'P 1'
#
loop_
_entity.id
_entity.type
_entity.pdbx_description
1 polymer ?
#
loop_
_entity_poly.entity_id
_entity_poly.type
_entity_poly.pdbx_seq_one_letter_code
_entity_poly.pdbx_strand_id
1 'polypeptide(L)'
;YAESGYPLLPRITDTLVMVEPLFREHWPSSAAVYLGGGVPRPGQRFHNRDLAATYRRLLRDTAPAGGREEQIDAALRSFYSGFVAEAVDLHCRHELMDSSGVAHPGLLTAVDLAAFQARREDPVTADFRGWTVAKCGPWSQGPVFLQQLQLLAPYDLASTGFLSADHIHLVTECAKLAFADREAWYGDPDFASVPLADLLSSRYADERRPLVGDRASLALTPGRPAGLEPRLPRREARAVTEGHWTGAGSQSLGAVRGDTVHVAVADRHGNLVACTPSGGWLQSSPVIPGLGFCLGTRAQMFNLDPEHPNHLEGGKRPRTTLSPSLALRDGEPCLAFGTPGGDQQDQWTLEFFLTHAVFGQDLQASIDAPMFHTTHFPSSFAPHDSHPGRLHSEPMEPGVLDELRRRGHDVFEADRSSLGRICAVGIDHATGILSAAASARGAQAYAAGR
;
A
#
# COMPACT_ATOMS: atom_id res chain seq x y z
N TYR A 1 2.13 17.26 -18.71
CA TYR A 1 1.00 16.32 -18.71
C TYR A 1 -0.33 16.94 -18.29
N ALA A 2 -0.46 17.59 -17.12
CA ALA A 2 -1.77 18.11 -16.68
C ALA A 2 -2.44 19.07 -17.69
N GLU A 3 -1.74 20.10 -18.17
CA GLU A 3 -2.30 21.04 -19.15
C GLU A 3 -2.32 20.47 -20.57
N SER A 4 -1.16 20.03 -21.06
CA SER A 4 -1.01 19.57 -22.44
C SER A 4 -1.73 18.25 -22.69
N GLY A 5 -2.08 17.51 -21.65
CA GLY A 5 -2.77 16.23 -21.70
C GLY A 5 -1.87 15.02 -21.96
N TYR A 6 -2.44 13.84 -21.74
CA TYR A 6 -1.83 12.51 -21.90
C TYR A 6 -2.89 11.49 -22.33
N PRO A 7 -2.53 10.39 -23.02
CA PRO A 7 -3.48 9.34 -23.36
C PRO A 7 -3.91 8.59 -22.10
N LEU A 8 -5.23 8.44 -21.89
CA LEU A 8 -5.74 7.65 -20.78
C LEU A 8 -5.52 6.15 -20.98
N LEU A 9 -5.08 5.49 -19.92
CA LEU A 9 -5.03 4.03 -19.87
C LEU A 9 -6.44 3.45 -19.71
N PRO A 10 -6.74 2.25 -20.28
CA PRO A 10 -8.06 1.62 -20.17
C PRO A 10 -8.61 1.57 -18.75
N ARG A 11 -7.76 1.19 -17.77
CA ARG A 11 -8.11 1.09 -16.35
C ARG A 11 -8.65 2.40 -15.74
N ILE A 12 -8.18 3.56 -16.21
CA ILE A 12 -8.71 4.86 -15.77
C ILE A 12 -10.13 5.05 -16.32
N THR A 13 -10.36 4.72 -17.60
CA THR A 13 -11.69 4.76 -18.21
C THR A 13 -12.65 3.79 -17.52
N ASP A 14 -12.23 2.56 -17.22
CA ASP A 14 -13.07 1.57 -16.52
C ASP A 14 -13.51 2.08 -15.14
N THR A 15 -12.59 2.74 -14.42
CA THR A 15 -12.90 3.39 -13.14
C THR A 15 -13.92 4.51 -13.33
N LEU A 16 -13.75 5.35 -14.37
CA LEU A 16 -14.67 6.45 -14.66
C LEU A 16 -16.08 5.98 -15.06
N VAL A 17 -16.20 4.89 -15.81
CA VAL A 17 -17.50 4.25 -16.11
C VAL A 17 -18.17 3.81 -14.81
N MET A 18 -17.41 3.19 -13.91
CA MET A 18 -17.93 2.69 -12.64
C MET A 18 -18.46 3.82 -11.73
N VAL A 19 -17.77 4.96 -11.65
CA VAL A 19 -18.18 6.11 -10.81
C VAL A 19 -18.99 7.18 -11.54
N GLU A 20 -19.32 6.99 -12.81
CA GLU A 20 -20.06 8.00 -13.60
C GLU A 20 -21.38 8.42 -12.92
N PRO A 21 -22.26 7.50 -12.48
CA PRO A 21 -23.51 7.89 -11.82
C PRO A 21 -23.27 8.75 -10.58
N LEU A 22 -22.33 8.32 -9.72
CA LEU A 22 -21.93 9.05 -8.52
C LEU A 22 -21.40 10.46 -8.84
N PHE A 23 -20.58 10.58 -9.88
CA PHE A 23 -20.03 11.87 -10.31
C PHE A 23 -21.13 12.80 -10.82
N ARG A 24 -22.07 12.29 -11.61
CA ARG A 24 -23.15 13.11 -12.17
C ARG A 24 -24.18 13.53 -11.12
N GLU A 25 -24.52 12.63 -10.22
CA GLU A 25 -25.60 12.83 -9.25
C GLU A 25 -25.13 13.55 -7.98
N HIS A 26 -23.97 13.16 -7.45
CA HIS A 26 -23.54 13.60 -6.12
C HIS A 26 -22.24 14.40 -6.12
N TRP A 27 -21.32 14.16 -7.07
CA TRP A 27 -20.01 14.82 -7.11
C TRP A 27 -19.80 15.65 -8.40
N PRO A 28 -20.59 16.73 -8.61
CA PRO A 28 -20.57 17.49 -9.86
C PRO A 28 -19.21 18.14 -10.17
N SER A 29 -18.38 18.43 -9.16
CA SER A 29 -17.01 18.91 -9.37
C SER A 29 -16.12 17.85 -10.04
N SER A 30 -16.28 16.58 -9.68
CA SER A 30 -15.61 15.46 -10.35
C SER A 30 -16.14 15.28 -11.78
N ALA A 31 -17.46 15.38 -11.98
CA ALA A 31 -18.04 15.33 -13.32
C ALA A 31 -17.51 16.46 -14.23
N ALA A 32 -17.34 17.67 -13.70
CA ALA A 32 -16.78 18.79 -14.47
C ALA A 32 -15.35 18.50 -14.98
N VAL A 33 -14.51 17.87 -14.15
CA VAL A 33 -13.12 17.54 -14.51
C VAL A 33 -13.04 16.33 -15.43
N TYR A 34 -13.75 15.25 -15.10
CA TYR A 34 -13.55 13.95 -15.77
C TYR A 34 -14.58 13.64 -16.86
N LEU A 35 -15.78 14.23 -16.81
CA LEU A 35 -16.93 13.87 -17.64
C LEU A 35 -17.47 15.04 -18.49
N GLY A 36 -16.76 16.17 -18.54
CA GLY A 36 -17.21 17.38 -19.26
C GLY A 36 -17.50 17.16 -20.76
N GLY A 37 -16.86 16.16 -21.37
CA GLY A 37 -17.12 15.72 -22.75
C GLY A 37 -17.79 14.34 -22.85
N GLY A 38 -18.42 13.85 -21.78
CA GLY A 38 -18.80 12.45 -21.61
C GLY A 38 -17.67 11.62 -21.00
N VAL A 39 -17.91 10.33 -20.78
CA VAL A 39 -16.87 9.40 -20.30
C VAL A 39 -15.76 9.28 -21.35
N PRO A 40 -14.49 9.56 -21.00
CA PRO A 40 -13.41 9.54 -21.98
C PRO A 40 -13.04 8.11 -22.36
N ARG A 41 -12.68 7.90 -23.64
CA ARG A 41 -12.30 6.59 -24.17
C ARG A 41 -10.83 6.25 -23.89
N PRO A 42 -10.45 4.96 -23.85
CA PRO A 42 -9.03 4.59 -23.76
C PRO A 42 -8.21 5.21 -24.90
N GLY A 43 -7.01 5.69 -24.59
CA GLY A 43 -6.15 6.40 -25.54
C GLY A 43 -6.56 7.85 -25.84
N GLN A 44 -7.73 8.31 -25.38
CA GLN A 44 -8.13 9.70 -25.53
C GLN A 44 -7.18 10.61 -24.75
N ARG A 45 -6.78 11.72 -25.38
CA ARG A 45 -5.97 12.75 -24.73
C ARG A 45 -6.81 13.47 -23.67
N PHE A 46 -6.51 13.19 -22.41
CA PHE A 46 -7.14 13.82 -21.25
C PHE A 46 -6.23 14.91 -20.68
N HIS A 47 -6.82 16.00 -20.21
CA HIS A 47 -6.12 17.11 -19.56
C HIS A 47 -6.88 17.56 -18.31
N ASN A 48 -6.13 17.98 -17.30
CA ASN A 48 -6.65 18.53 -16.05
C ASN A 48 -6.10 19.95 -15.88
N ARG A 49 -6.87 20.93 -16.36
CA ARG A 49 -6.47 22.34 -16.40
C ARG A 49 -6.37 22.96 -15.00
N ASP A 50 -7.25 22.56 -14.09
CA ASP A 50 -7.26 23.05 -12.71
C ASP A 50 -6.02 22.58 -11.95
N LEU A 51 -5.63 21.32 -12.14
CA LEU A 51 -4.38 20.80 -11.57
C LEU A 51 -3.15 21.54 -12.14
N ALA A 52 -3.14 21.80 -13.45
CA ALA A 52 -2.07 22.59 -14.05
C ALA A 52 -2.03 24.04 -13.53
N ALA A 53 -3.20 24.67 -13.35
CA ALA A 53 -3.31 26.01 -12.79
C ALA A 53 -2.84 26.06 -11.34
N THR A 54 -3.11 25.02 -10.55
CA THR A 54 -2.63 24.86 -9.18
C THR A 54 -1.11 24.81 -9.13
N TYR A 55 -0.46 23.94 -9.92
CA TYR A 55 1.01 23.88 -9.98
C TYR A 55 1.63 25.22 -10.40
N ARG A 56 1.03 25.91 -11.38
CA ARG A 56 1.51 27.24 -11.79
C ARG A 56 1.35 28.28 -10.68
N ARG A 57 0.24 28.24 -9.94
CA ARG A 57 0.02 29.17 -8.83
C ARG A 57 1.04 28.95 -7.73
N LEU A 58 1.30 27.70 -7.34
CA LEU A 58 2.35 27.36 -6.38
C LEU A 58 3.70 27.94 -6.83
N LEU A 59 4.10 27.77 -8.09
CA LEU A 59 5.34 28.35 -8.63
C LEU A 59 5.36 29.88 -8.70
N ARG A 60 4.21 30.54 -8.92
CA ARG A 60 4.14 32.01 -8.86
C ARG A 60 4.31 32.51 -7.43
N ASP A 61 3.74 31.80 -6.46
CA ASP A 61 3.82 32.16 -5.05
C ASP A 61 5.25 31.97 -4.49
N THR A 62 6.12 31.18 -5.15
CA THR A 62 7.55 31.07 -4.80
C THR A 62 8.43 32.18 -5.38
N ALA A 63 7.96 32.92 -6.38
CA ALA A 63 8.77 33.92 -7.08
C ALA A 63 9.39 35.02 -6.18
N PRO A 64 8.78 35.42 -5.06
CA PRO A 64 9.39 36.36 -4.12
C PRO A 64 10.49 35.76 -3.23
N ALA A 65 10.62 34.43 -3.18
CA ALA A 65 11.61 33.75 -2.32
C ALA A 65 12.99 33.71 -3.00
N GLY A 66 14.05 33.74 -2.19
CA GLY A 66 15.43 33.79 -2.66
C GLY A 66 15.94 32.43 -3.14
N GLY A 67 16.70 31.74 -2.30
CA GLY A 67 17.41 30.50 -2.64
C GLY A 67 16.50 29.31 -2.99
N ARG A 68 17.09 28.23 -3.52
CA ARG A 68 16.36 27.00 -3.93
C ARG A 68 15.51 26.45 -2.79
N GLU A 69 16.08 26.34 -1.60
CA GLU A 69 15.41 25.81 -0.41
C GLU A 69 14.28 26.74 0.06
N GLU A 70 14.50 28.06 0.02
CA GLU A 70 13.49 29.06 0.37
C GLU A 70 12.28 29.04 -0.58
N GLN A 71 12.51 28.74 -1.87
CA GLN A 71 11.44 28.53 -2.85
C GLN A 71 10.62 27.26 -2.54
N ILE A 72 11.27 26.16 -2.14
CA ILE A 72 10.57 24.94 -1.70
C ILE A 72 9.70 25.25 -0.48
N ASP A 73 10.27 25.95 0.52
CA ASP A 73 9.53 26.32 1.73
C ASP A 73 8.37 27.27 1.42
N ALA A 74 8.53 28.19 0.46
CA ALA A 74 7.44 29.06 0.01
C ALA A 74 6.31 28.27 -0.68
N ALA A 75 6.64 27.27 -1.50
CA ALA A 75 5.64 26.40 -2.11
C ALA A 75 4.88 25.59 -1.06
N LEU A 76 5.60 25.06 -0.06
CA LEU A 76 4.99 24.34 1.06
C LEU A 76 4.06 25.25 1.86
N ARG A 77 4.46 26.49 2.15
CA ARG A 77 3.57 27.47 2.81
C ARG A 77 2.34 27.80 1.97
N SER A 78 2.47 28.02 0.67
CA SER A 78 1.32 28.28 -0.22
C SER A 78 0.35 27.08 -0.26
N PHE A 79 0.87 25.86 -0.17
CA PHE A 79 0.06 24.65 -0.11
C PHE A 79 -0.62 24.46 1.27
N TYR A 80 0.15 24.40 2.35
CA TYR A 80 -0.33 24.01 3.68
C TYR A 80 -0.95 25.16 4.48
N SER A 81 -0.70 26.42 4.09
CA SER A 81 -1.21 27.60 4.81
C SER A 81 -1.70 28.71 3.87
N GLY A 82 -1.84 28.42 2.58
CA GLY A 82 -2.30 29.37 1.57
C GLY A 82 -3.56 28.87 0.85
N PHE A 83 -3.66 29.17 -0.44
CA PHE A 83 -4.90 29.00 -1.20
C PHE A 83 -5.38 27.55 -1.31
N VAL A 84 -4.48 26.57 -1.23
CA VAL A 84 -4.87 25.15 -1.22
C VAL A 84 -5.54 24.82 0.11
N ALA A 85 -4.96 25.26 1.23
CA ALA A 85 -5.54 25.03 2.56
C ALA A 85 -6.92 25.69 2.70
N GLU A 86 -7.08 26.91 2.20
CA GLU A 86 -8.38 27.61 2.17
C GLU A 86 -9.43 26.85 1.34
N ALA A 87 -9.04 26.36 0.16
CA ALA A 87 -9.95 25.60 -0.71
C ALA A 87 -10.33 24.23 -0.11
N VAL A 88 -9.39 23.56 0.56
CA VAL A 88 -9.65 22.32 1.30
C VAL A 88 -10.62 22.56 2.45
N ASP A 89 -10.39 23.60 3.26
CA ASP A 89 -11.26 23.94 4.40
C ASP A 89 -12.69 24.25 3.93
N LEU A 90 -12.84 25.08 2.89
CA LEU A 90 -14.14 25.36 2.30
C LEU A 90 -14.81 24.09 1.78
N HIS A 91 -14.06 23.23 1.09
CA HIS A 91 -14.58 21.97 0.56
C HIS A 91 -15.12 21.05 1.68
N CYS A 92 -14.41 20.92 2.79
CA CYS A 92 -14.81 20.08 3.93
C CYS A 92 -16.07 20.59 4.66
N ARG A 93 -16.42 21.88 4.54
CA ARG A 93 -17.65 22.43 5.14
C ARG A 93 -18.92 22.02 4.41
N HIS A 94 -18.81 21.51 3.18
CA HIS A 94 -19.96 21.02 2.42
C HIS A 94 -20.31 19.58 2.79
N GLU A 95 -21.60 19.25 2.77
CA GLU A 95 -22.06 17.86 2.87
C GLU A 95 -21.80 17.13 1.55
N LEU A 96 -21.07 16.02 1.61
CA LEU A 96 -20.64 15.24 0.46
C LEU A 96 -21.12 13.80 0.64
N MET A 97 -21.81 13.25 -0.36
CA MET A 97 -22.26 11.85 -0.34
C MET A 97 -21.08 10.90 -0.17
N ASP A 98 -21.22 9.93 0.75
CA ASP A 98 -20.24 8.87 0.99
C ASP A 98 -20.88 7.47 1.03
N SER A 99 -20.10 6.45 1.39
CA SER A 99 -20.49 5.04 1.35
C SER A 99 -21.48 4.64 2.44
N SER A 100 -21.80 5.54 3.37
CA SER A 100 -22.91 5.36 4.30
C SER A 100 -24.28 5.55 3.64
N GLY A 101 -24.32 6.14 2.43
CA GLY A 101 -25.57 6.53 1.76
C GLY A 101 -26.17 7.83 2.29
N VAL A 102 -25.46 8.54 3.17
CA VAL A 102 -25.81 9.85 3.71
C VAL A 102 -24.69 10.82 3.38
N ALA A 103 -25.03 12.09 3.13
CA ALA A 103 -24.03 13.13 2.90
C ALA A 103 -23.47 13.64 4.25
N HIS A 104 -22.16 13.74 4.36
CA HIS A 104 -21.48 14.21 5.57
C HIS A 104 -20.46 15.31 5.25
N PRO A 105 -20.23 16.26 6.16
CA PRO A 105 -19.10 17.17 6.06
C PRO A 105 -17.77 16.47 6.39
N GLY A 106 -16.67 17.03 5.88
CA GLY A 106 -15.32 16.63 6.25
C GLY A 106 -14.89 17.25 7.59
N LEU A 107 -13.97 16.58 8.29
CA LEU A 107 -13.43 17.07 9.57
C LEU A 107 -12.16 17.91 9.43
N LEU A 108 -11.55 17.92 8.23
CA LEU A 108 -10.25 18.53 7.98
C LEU A 108 -10.38 20.05 7.80
N THR A 109 -9.60 20.83 8.55
CA THR A 109 -9.60 22.29 8.51
C THR A 109 -8.29 22.88 7.96
N ALA A 110 -8.29 24.16 7.62
CA ALA A 110 -7.07 24.87 7.24
C ALA A 110 -6.01 24.90 8.38
N VAL A 111 -6.46 24.87 9.64
CA VAL A 111 -5.56 24.82 10.81
C VAL A 111 -4.84 23.48 10.87
N ASP A 112 -5.53 22.38 10.58
CA ASP A 112 -4.92 21.05 10.53
C ASP A 112 -3.85 20.96 9.42
N LEU A 113 -4.12 21.55 8.25
CA LEU A 113 -3.14 21.61 7.17
C LEU A 113 -1.91 22.43 7.56
N ALA A 114 -2.11 23.59 8.20
CA ALA A 114 -1.01 24.46 8.60
C ALA A 114 -0.13 23.85 9.70
N ALA A 115 -0.70 22.98 10.54
CA ALA A 115 0.01 22.28 11.61
C ALA A 115 0.79 21.06 11.11
N PHE A 116 0.49 20.51 9.93
CA PHE A 116 1.12 19.30 9.43
C PHE A 116 2.56 19.51 8.97
N GLN A 117 3.45 18.60 9.34
CA GLN A 117 4.81 18.51 8.82
C GLN A 117 5.19 17.05 8.55
N ALA A 118 5.84 16.80 7.42
CA ALA A 118 6.44 15.50 7.14
C ALA A 118 7.66 15.29 8.06
N ARG A 119 7.74 14.11 8.68
CA ARG A 119 8.79 13.78 9.64
C ARG A 119 9.85 12.87 9.03
N ARG A 120 11.06 12.97 9.57
CA ARG A 120 12.14 12.02 9.33
C ARG A 120 12.21 11.10 10.55
N GLU A 121 12.22 9.81 10.29
CA GLU A 121 12.22 8.76 11.31
C GLU A 121 13.22 7.69 10.87
N ASP A 122 13.89 7.05 11.83
CA ASP A 122 14.74 5.91 11.52
C ASP A 122 13.89 4.74 11.02
N PRO A 123 14.38 3.94 10.06
CA PRO A 123 13.66 2.76 9.62
C PRO A 123 13.66 1.69 10.70
N VAL A 124 12.63 0.84 10.66
CA VAL A 124 12.63 -0.42 11.38
C VAL A 124 13.36 -1.45 10.53
N THR A 125 14.26 -2.21 11.12
CA THR A 125 15.08 -3.18 10.39
C THR A 125 14.97 -4.60 10.95
N ALA A 126 15.24 -5.59 10.09
CA ALA A 126 15.48 -6.95 10.51
C ALA A 126 16.54 -7.61 9.62
N ASP A 127 17.39 -8.42 10.24
CA ASP A 127 18.40 -9.21 9.54
C ASP A 127 17.83 -10.54 9.05
N PHE A 128 18.26 -10.94 7.86
CA PHE A 128 17.86 -12.19 7.23
C PHE A 128 18.95 -12.67 6.26
N ARG A 129 19.68 -13.73 6.63
CA ARG A 129 20.63 -14.44 5.74
C ARG A 129 21.66 -13.51 5.05
N GLY A 130 22.28 -12.61 5.81
CA GLY A 130 23.27 -11.63 5.33
C GLY A 130 22.65 -10.37 4.70
N TRP A 131 21.33 -10.28 4.67
CA TRP A 131 20.60 -9.06 4.33
C TRP A 131 20.12 -8.35 5.59
N THR A 132 19.97 -7.03 5.51
CA THR A 132 19.17 -6.24 6.44
C THR A 132 18.09 -5.54 5.65
N VAL A 133 16.82 -5.78 5.96
CA VAL A 133 15.68 -5.11 5.30
C VAL A 133 15.17 -3.98 6.17
N ALA A 134 15.00 -2.80 5.57
CA ALA A 134 14.54 -1.58 6.20
C ALA A 134 13.13 -1.20 5.72
N LYS A 135 12.24 -0.90 6.68
CA LYS A 135 10.81 -0.60 6.48
C LYS A 135 10.40 0.61 7.33
N CYS A 136 9.26 1.20 7.01
CA CYS A 136 8.65 2.23 7.86
C CYS A 136 8.18 1.66 9.22
N GLY A 137 7.94 2.55 10.18
CA GLY A 137 7.44 2.20 11.52
C GLY A 137 6.06 1.54 11.55
N PRO A 138 5.56 1.15 12.75
CA PRO A 138 4.29 0.43 12.92
C PRO A 138 3.04 1.29 12.67
N TRP A 139 3.22 2.60 12.43
CA TRP A 139 2.19 3.44 11.82
C TRP A 139 1.91 3.06 10.36
N SER A 140 2.77 2.23 9.76
CA SER A 140 2.55 1.52 8.50
C SER A 140 2.46 0.01 8.75
N GLN A 141 2.10 -0.77 7.73
CA GLN A 141 2.18 -2.23 7.79
C GLN A 141 3.60 -2.79 7.60
N GLY A 142 4.60 -1.95 7.31
CA GLY A 142 5.94 -2.39 6.93
C GLY A 142 6.61 -3.41 7.84
N PRO A 143 6.48 -3.32 9.18
CA PRO A 143 7.08 -4.33 10.05
C PRO A 143 6.48 -5.73 9.91
N VAL A 144 5.35 -5.93 9.22
CA VAL A 144 4.82 -7.27 8.87
C VAL A 144 5.78 -8.01 7.95
N PHE A 145 6.44 -7.31 7.02
CA PHE A 145 7.51 -7.89 6.21
C PHE A 145 8.60 -8.48 7.11
N LEU A 146 9.02 -7.69 8.10
CA LEU A 146 10.11 -8.04 9.01
C LEU A 146 9.72 -9.20 9.95
N GLN A 147 8.48 -9.22 10.46
CA GLN A 147 7.96 -10.34 11.24
C GLN A 147 7.95 -11.64 10.43
N GLN A 148 7.53 -11.59 9.15
CA GLN A 148 7.58 -12.76 8.28
C GLN A 148 9.02 -13.25 8.09
N LEU A 149 10.00 -12.35 7.90
CA LEU A 149 11.42 -12.75 7.84
C LEU A 149 11.88 -13.43 9.14
N GLN A 150 11.50 -12.91 10.31
CA GLN A 150 11.86 -13.51 11.61
C GLN A 150 11.25 -14.92 11.78
N LEU A 151 10.00 -15.10 11.35
CA LEU A 151 9.35 -16.41 11.33
C LEU A 151 10.04 -17.38 10.37
N LEU A 152 10.48 -16.90 9.19
CA LEU A 152 11.08 -17.73 8.15
C LEU A 152 12.58 -18.01 8.37
N ALA A 153 13.27 -17.21 9.19
CA ALA A 153 14.72 -17.21 9.36
C ALA A 153 15.38 -18.59 9.54
N PRO A 154 14.88 -19.50 10.41
CA PRO A 154 15.55 -20.78 10.64
C PRO A 154 15.22 -21.85 9.58
N TYR A 155 14.16 -21.66 8.78
CA TYR A 155 13.74 -22.65 7.80
C TYR A 155 14.71 -22.64 6.62
N ASP A 156 15.12 -23.83 6.16
CA ASP A 156 15.87 -23.95 4.91
C ASP A 156 14.95 -23.79 3.70
N LEU A 157 14.63 -22.53 3.39
CA LEU A 157 13.72 -22.16 2.32
C LEU A 157 14.18 -22.66 0.94
N ALA A 158 15.49 -22.73 0.68
CA ALA A 158 16.01 -23.25 -0.58
C ALA A 158 15.58 -24.71 -0.80
N SER A 159 15.63 -25.52 0.26
CA SER A 159 15.24 -26.94 0.24
C SER A 159 13.72 -27.17 0.19
N THR A 160 12.89 -26.15 0.46
CA THR A 160 11.43 -26.29 0.27
C THR A 160 11.05 -26.42 -1.21
N GLY A 161 11.93 -26.04 -2.13
CA GLY A 161 11.66 -26.00 -3.57
C GLY A 161 10.92 -24.72 -3.95
N PHE A 162 11.50 -23.97 -4.88
CA PHE A 162 10.93 -22.71 -5.36
C PHE A 162 9.49 -22.92 -5.88
N LEU A 163 8.53 -22.17 -5.32
CA LEU A 163 7.10 -22.26 -5.63
C LEU A 163 6.48 -23.66 -5.50
N SER A 164 7.07 -24.53 -4.68
CA SER A 164 6.43 -25.78 -4.28
C SER A 164 5.24 -25.51 -3.34
N ALA A 165 4.41 -26.53 -3.13
CA ALA A 165 3.33 -26.44 -2.15
C ALA A 165 3.85 -26.24 -0.72
N ASP A 166 5.03 -26.78 -0.38
CA ASP A 166 5.67 -26.57 0.93
C ASP A 166 6.10 -25.12 1.11
N HIS A 167 6.75 -24.54 0.10
CA HIS A 167 7.16 -23.15 0.11
C HIS A 167 5.95 -22.21 0.27
N ILE A 168 4.93 -22.38 -0.57
CA ILE A 168 3.74 -21.52 -0.58
C ILE A 168 2.97 -21.66 0.73
N HIS A 169 2.80 -22.90 1.23
CA HIS A 169 2.12 -23.14 2.51
C HIS A 169 2.87 -22.47 3.67
N LEU A 170 4.18 -22.68 3.79
CA LEU A 170 4.99 -22.09 4.86
C LEU A 170 4.92 -20.56 4.86
N VAL A 171 5.17 -19.93 3.71
CA VAL A 171 5.13 -18.46 3.59
C VAL A 171 3.73 -17.93 3.91
N THR A 172 2.67 -18.61 3.45
CA THR A 172 1.28 -18.22 3.71
C THR A 172 0.92 -18.31 5.20
N GLU A 173 1.29 -19.38 5.90
CA GLU A 173 0.99 -19.51 7.33
C GLU A 173 1.79 -18.52 8.17
N CYS A 174 3.06 -18.24 7.83
CA CYS A 174 3.84 -17.17 8.45
C CYS A 174 3.21 -15.79 8.21
N ALA A 175 2.72 -15.52 7.00
CA ALA A 175 1.99 -14.29 6.69
C ALA A 175 0.75 -14.15 7.58
N LYS A 176 -0.08 -15.20 7.70
CA LYS A 176 -1.28 -15.17 8.56
C LYS A 176 -0.94 -14.77 10.01
N LEU A 177 0.13 -15.32 10.58
CA LEU A 177 0.58 -14.97 11.93
C LEU A 177 1.03 -13.51 12.04
N ALA A 178 1.87 -13.04 11.12
CA ALA A 178 2.38 -11.67 11.13
C ALA A 178 1.28 -10.62 10.90
N PHE A 179 0.32 -10.90 10.02
CA PHE A 179 -0.84 -10.03 9.81
C PHE A 179 -1.83 -10.08 10.98
N ALA A 180 -1.97 -11.20 11.70
CA ALA A 180 -2.73 -11.21 12.94
C ALA A 180 -2.11 -10.28 13.99
N ASP A 181 -0.78 -10.25 14.09
CA ASP A 181 -0.06 -9.32 14.96
C ASP A 181 -0.20 -7.86 14.51
N ARG A 182 -0.20 -7.60 13.20
CA ARG A 182 -0.53 -6.26 12.65
C ARG A 182 -1.90 -5.78 13.14
N GLU A 183 -2.91 -6.63 13.04
CA GLU A 183 -4.27 -6.25 13.42
C GLU A 183 -4.40 -6.00 14.92
N ALA A 184 -3.72 -6.79 15.76
CA ALA A 184 -3.82 -6.63 17.21
C ALA A 184 -2.97 -5.48 17.78
N TRP A 185 -1.84 -5.15 17.15
CA TRP A 185 -0.80 -4.34 17.80
C TRP A 185 -0.40 -3.06 17.06
N TYR A 186 -0.54 -3.00 15.74
CA TYR A 186 0.03 -1.88 14.99
C TYR A 186 -0.85 -0.64 15.08
N GLY A 187 -0.20 0.51 15.12
CA GLY A 187 -0.80 1.84 15.23
C GLY A 187 0.28 2.91 15.23
N ASP A 188 -0.13 4.16 15.32
CA ASP A 188 0.79 5.28 15.45
C ASP A 188 1.52 5.23 16.81
N PRO A 189 2.86 5.09 16.84
CA PRO A 189 3.62 5.00 18.09
C PRO A 189 3.58 6.28 18.94
N ASP A 190 3.14 7.42 18.38
CA ASP A 190 2.95 8.65 19.17
C ASP A 190 1.68 8.59 20.04
N PHE A 191 0.76 7.65 19.75
CA PHE A 191 -0.56 7.53 20.37
C PHE A 191 -0.86 6.14 20.95
N ALA A 192 -0.08 5.12 20.58
CA ALA A 192 -0.28 3.75 21.04
C ALA A 192 1.06 3.08 21.35
N SER A 193 1.08 2.26 22.41
CA SER A 193 2.24 1.44 22.73
C SER A 193 2.28 0.20 21.82
N VAL A 194 3.20 0.21 20.86
CA VAL A 194 3.44 -0.95 19.98
C VAL A 194 4.67 -1.71 20.50
N PRO A 195 4.54 -3.00 20.91
CA PRO A 195 5.65 -3.80 21.44
C PRO A 195 6.57 -4.31 20.31
N LEU A 196 7.05 -3.40 19.46
CA LEU A 196 7.72 -3.70 18.20
C LEU A 196 9.02 -4.48 18.37
N ALA A 197 9.83 -4.12 19.37
CA ALA A 197 11.08 -4.82 19.66
C ALA A 197 10.85 -6.29 20.00
N ASP A 198 9.75 -6.60 20.70
CA ASP A 198 9.42 -7.97 21.06
C ASP A 198 8.84 -8.74 19.87
N LEU A 199 7.93 -8.11 19.11
CA LEU A 199 7.36 -8.64 17.86
C LEU A 199 8.43 -9.03 16.83
N LEU A 200 9.57 -8.34 16.81
CA LEU A 200 10.70 -8.62 15.91
C LEU A 200 11.82 -9.45 16.55
N SER A 201 11.66 -9.90 17.79
CA SER A 201 12.67 -10.71 18.47
C SER A 201 12.66 -12.15 17.98
N SER A 202 13.84 -12.78 17.95
CA SER A 202 13.97 -14.21 17.67
C SER A 202 13.18 -15.05 18.67
N ARG A 203 13.24 -14.71 19.97
CA ARG A 203 12.48 -15.38 21.04
C ARG A 203 10.98 -15.42 20.71
N TYR A 204 10.38 -14.30 20.33
CA TYR A 204 8.96 -14.26 20.00
C TYR A 204 8.66 -15.03 18.72
N ALA A 205 9.49 -14.92 17.67
CA ALA A 205 9.33 -15.73 16.47
C ALA A 205 9.39 -17.23 16.78
N ASP A 206 10.32 -17.66 17.65
CA ASP A 206 10.44 -19.04 18.11
C ASP A 206 9.18 -19.55 18.83
N GLU A 207 8.52 -18.68 19.61
CA GLU A 207 7.22 -18.99 20.26
C GLU A 207 6.06 -19.10 19.27
N ARG A 208 6.12 -18.35 18.17
CA ARG A 208 5.06 -18.27 17.16
C ARG A 208 5.14 -19.40 16.13
N ARG A 209 6.35 -19.82 15.72
CA ARG A 209 6.58 -20.83 14.67
C ARG A 209 5.86 -22.17 14.87
N PRO A 210 5.71 -22.73 16.09
CA PRO A 210 4.96 -23.97 16.30
C PRO A 210 3.49 -23.91 15.88
N LEU A 211 2.93 -22.70 15.66
CA LEU A 211 1.58 -22.52 15.13
C LEU A 211 1.48 -22.79 13.62
N VAL A 212 2.62 -22.84 12.91
CA VAL A 212 2.69 -23.28 11.52
C VAL A 212 2.70 -24.79 11.48
N GLY A 213 1.52 -25.40 11.31
CA GLY A 213 1.36 -26.84 11.15
C GLY A 213 1.01 -27.25 9.72
N ASP A 214 0.91 -28.54 9.45
CA ASP A 214 0.70 -29.10 8.10
C ASP A 214 -0.64 -28.70 7.42
N ARG A 215 -1.56 -28.11 8.19
CA ARG A 215 -2.90 -27.70 7.76
C ARG A 215 -3.02 -26.19 7.76
N ALA A 216 -3.72 -25.64 6.78
CA ALA A 216 -3.99 -24.21 6.72
C ALA A 216 -4.82 -23.75 7.93
N SER A 217 -4.36 -22.71 8.63
CA SER A 217 -5.12 -22.08 9.70
C SER A 217 -6.33 -21.33 9.15
N LEU A 218 -7.45 -21.47 9.85
CA LEU A 218 -8.69 -20.70 9.67
C LEU A 218 -8.91 -19.67 10.81
N ALA A 219 -8.00 -19.59 11.77
CA ALA A 219 -8.10 -18.69 12.92
C ALA A 219 -7.15 -17.50 12.79
N LEU A 220 -7.68 -16.31 13.08
CA LEU A 220 -6.87 -15.10 13.24
C LEU A 220 -6.22 -15.12 14.63
N THR A 221 -4.93 -15.50 14.69
CA THR A 221 -4.23 -15.77 15.95
C THR A 221 -3.12 -14.75 16.19
N PRO A 222 -3.42 -13.57 16.78
CA PRO A 222 -2.38 -12.66 17.26
C PRO A 222 -1.64 -13.31 18.44
N GLY A 223 -0.35 -13.04 18.57
CA GLY A 223 0.43 -13.46 19.72
C GLY A 223 0.39 -12.44 20.84
N ARG A 224 1.20 -12.71 21.87
CA ARG A 224 1.23 -12.00 23.14
C ARG A 224 2.62 -11.43 23.40
N PRO A 225 3.11 -10.50 22.56
CA PRO A 225 4.41 -9.87 22.77
C PRO A 225 4.46 -9.23 24.17
N ALA A 226 5.57 -9.43 24.88
CA ALA A 226 5.78 -9.04 26.27
C ALA A 226 4.69 -9.53 27.25
N GLY A 227 3.95 -10.60 26.92
CA GLY A 227 2.85 -11.12 27.73
C GLY A 227 1.58 -10.27 27.68
N LEU A 228 1.50 -9.29 26.78
CA LEU A 228 0.34 -8.41 26.64
C LEU A 228 -0.84 -9.13 25.96
N GLU A 229 -2.07 -8.78 26.34
CA GLU A 229 -3.29 -9.32 25.73
C GLU A 229 -3.62 -8.61 24.41
N PRO A 230 -3.82 -9.33 23.30
CA PRO A 230 -4.08 -8.72 22.01
C PRO A 230 -5.47 -8.08 21.97
N ARG A 231 -5.56 -6.93 21.28
CA ARG A 231 -6.83 -6.25 21.02
C ARG A 231 -7.18 -6.31 19.55
N LEU A 232 -7.99 -7.30 19.17
CA LEU A 232 -8.51 -7.39 17.81
C LEU A 232 -9.64 -6.37 17.56
N PRO A 233 -9.82 -5.94 16.30
CA PRO A 233 -10.89 -5.02 15.94
C PRO A 233 -12.28 -5.61 16.24
N ARG A 234 -13.10 -4.90 17.03
CA ARG A 234 -14.53 -5.21 17.20
C ARG A 234 -15.29 -4.69 15.98
N ARG A 235 -15.56 -5.56 15.00
CA ARG A 235 -16.35 -5.21 13.80
C ARG A 235 -17.59 -6.07 13.75
N GLU A 236 -18.76 -5.44 13.77
CA GLU A 236 -20.00 -6.08 13.35
C GLU A 236 -19.99 -6.22 11.83
N ALA A 237 -20.48 -7.35 11.33
CA ALA A 237 -20.66 -7.54 9.89
C ALA A 237 -21.66 -6.49 9.36
N ARG A 238 -21.17 -5.52 8.59
CA ARG A 238 -22.05 -4.55 7.91
C ARG A 238 -22.46 -5.12 6.56
N ALA A 239 -23.77 -5.21 6.35
CA ALA A 239 -24.31 -5.52 5.04
C ALA A 239 -23.89 -4.42 4.06
N VAL A 240 -23.24 -4.85 3.00
CA VAL A 240 -22.87 -4.00 1.88
C VAL A 240 -24.10 -3.83 1.01
N THR A 241 -24.59 -2.60 0.85
CA THR A 241 -25.67 -2.29 -0.10
C THR A 241 -25.12 -2.22 -1.52
N GLU A 242 -25.65 -3.01 -2.45
CA GLU A 242 -25.36 -2.88 -3.88
C GLU A 242 -25.78 -1.49 -4.39
N GLY A 243 -24.92 -0.85 -5.18
CA GLY A 243 -25.26 0.37 -5.95
C GLY A 243 -24.73 1.71 -5.42
N HIS A 244 -24.22 1.80 -4.19
CA HIS A 244 -23.69 3.06 -3.62
C HIS A 244 -22.23 2.94 -3.18
N TRP A 245 -21.32 2.89 -4.15
CA TRP A 245 -19.89 2.79 -3.85
C TRP A 245 -19.17 4.12 -4.02
N THR A 246 -18.84 4.75 -2.89
CA THR A 246 -17.73 5.69 -2.79
C THR A 246 -16.56 4.95 -2.12
N GLY A 247 -15.45 4.69 -2.82
CA GLY A 247 -14.28 4.03 -2.22
C GLY A 247 -13.70 2.86 -3.02
N ALA A 248 -12.60 2.29 -2.50
CA ALA A 248 -11.77 1.31 -3.19
C ALA A 248 -12.39 -0.10 -3.33
N GLY A 249 -13.66 -0.30 -2.95
CA GLY A 249 -14.34 -1.60 -2.97
C GLY A 249 -13.65 -2.70 -2.16
N SER A 250 -14.28 -3.87 -2.10
CA SER A 250 -13.64 -5.06 -1.51
C SER A 250 -12.45 -5.52 -2.36
N GLN A 251 -11.26 -5.63 -1.76
CA GLN A 251 -10.06 -6.13 -2.44
C GLN A 251 -10.11 -7.63 -2.73
N SER A 252 -11.05 -8.37 -2.10
CA SER A 252 -11.15 -9.83 -2.21
C SER A 252 -11.71 -10.35 -3.54
N LEU A 253 -12.25 -9.46 -4.38
CA LEU A 253 -12.87 -9.82 -5.65
C LEU A 253 -11.85 -9.94 -6.81
N GLY A 254 -10.54 -10.02 -6.53
CA GLY A 254 -9.47 -10.21 -7.53
C GLY A 254 -9.23 -9.01 -8.46
N ALA A 255 -10.19 -8.10 -8.58
CA ALA A 255 -10.01 -6.81 -9.23
C ALA A 255 -9.40 -5.82 -8.23
N VAL A 256 -8.12 -5.48 -8.38
CA VAL A 256 -7.45 -4.42 -7.62
C VAL A 256 -8.24 -3.11 -7.80
N ARG A 257 -9.04 -2.71 -6.80
CA ARG A 257 -9.93 -1.53 -6.85
C ARG A 257 -9.39 -0.30 -6.10
N GLY A 258 -8.08 -0.19 -5.92
CA GLY A 258 -7.40 1.06 -5.53
C GLY A 258 -6.00 1.14 -6.16
N ASP A 259 -5.65 2.26 -6.78
CA ASP A 259 -4.32 2.48 -7.35
C ASP A 259 -3.46 3.31 -6.40
N THR A 260 -2.65 2.59 -5.62
CA THR A 260 -1.36 3.09 -5.13
C THR A 260 -0.37 3.10 -6.30
N VAL A 261 0.67 3.92 -6.23
CA VAL A 261 1.80 3.90 -7.17
C VAL A 261 3.08 3.53 -6.40
N HIS A 262 4.08 2.98 -7.09
CA HIS A 262 5.42 2.82 -6.54
C HIS A 262 6.47 3.37 -7.50
N VAL A 263 7.51 3.98 -6.96
CA VAL A 263 8.67 4.51 -7.69
C VAL A 263 9.93 4.13 -6.94
N ALA A 264 10.90 3.55 -7.65
CA ALA A 264 12.23 3.26 -7.15
C ALA A 264 13.28 3.93 -8.04
N VAL A 265 14.31 4.53 -7.46
CA VAL A 265 15.37 5.25 -8.17
C VAL A 265 16.73 4.93 -7.56
N ALA A 266 17.70 4.64 -8.42
CA ALA A 266 19.12 4.59 -8.10
C ALA A 266 19.84 5.63 -8.95
N ASP A 267 20.85 6.31 -8.40
CA ASP A 267 21.67 7.26 -9.16
C ASP A 267 23.15 6.89 -9.20
N ARG A 268 23.91 7.60 -10.04
CA ARG A 268 25.36 7.39 -10.24
C ARG A 268 26.22 7.66 -8.99
N HIS A 269 25.65 8.25 -7.95
CA HIS A 269 26.32 8.57 -6.69
C HIS A 269 26.04 7.53 -5.60
N GLY A 270 25.26 6.49 -5.92
CA GLY A 270 24.89 5.44 -4.97
C GLY A 270 23.67 5.78 -4.13
N ASN A 271 22.93 6.86 -4.45
CA ASN A 271 21.69 7.15 -3.74
C ASN A 271 20.58 6.17 -4.17
N LEU A 272 19.81 5.69 -3.19
CA LEU A 272 18.65 4.83 -3.38
C LEU A 272 17.39 5.49 -2.81
N VAL A 273 16.30 5.43 -3.56
CA VAL A 273 14.98 5.91 -3.13
C VAL A 273 13.93 4.86 -3.47
N ALA A 274 13.09 4.51 -2.50
CA ALA A 274 11.86 3.75 -2.70
C ALA A 274 10.69 4.56 -2.12
N CYS A 275 9.64 4.78 -2.92
CA CYS A 275 8.48 5.56 -2.51
C CYS A 275 7.19 4.92 -3.02
N THR A 276 6.21 4.78 -2.13
CA THR A 276 4.90 4.18 -2.44
C THR A 276 3.77 5.21 -2.22
N PRO A 277 3.66 6.26 -3.07
CA PRO A 277 2.65 7.30 -2.90
C PRO A 277 1.24 6.81 -3.23
N SER A 278 0.23 7.32 -2.54
CA SER A 278 -1.16 6.88 -2.69
C SER A 278 -2.15 7.81 -1.99
N GLY A 279 -3.42 7.67 -2.35
CA GLY A 279 -4.53 8.50 -1.87
C GLY A 279 -4.86 9.62 -2.84
N GLY A 280 -6.02 10.27 -2.64
CA GLY A 280 -6.51 11.32 -3.53
C GLY A 280 -6.87 10.80 -4.92
N TRP A 281 -7.28 9.54 -5.03
CA TRP A 281 -7.74 8.96 -6.29
C TRP A 281 -9.20 9.33 -6.57
N LEU A 282 -9.56 9.39 -7.86
CA LEU A 282 -10.80 9.97 -8.34
C LEU A 282 -12.07 9.30 -7.79
N GLN A 283 -12.03 8.01 -7.46
CA GLN A 283 -13.22 7.23 -7.11
C GLN A 283 -13.64 7.30 -5.64
N SER A 284 -12.91 8.00 -4.76
CA SER A 284 -13.21 7.98 -3.32
C SER A 284 -13.52 9.32 -2.68
N SER A 285 -13.27 10.42 -3.38
CA SER A 285 -13.59 11.75 -2.90
C SER A 285 -13.93 12.66 -4.08
N PRO A 286 -14.85 13.62 -3.91
CA PRO A 286 -15.10 14.63 -4.94
C PRO A 286 -13.86 15.50 -5.18
N VAL A 287 -13.69 15.98 -6.41
CA VAL A 287 -12.66 16.97 -6.74
C VAL A 287 -12.93 18.25 -5.96
N ILE A 288 -11.87 18.83 -5.40
CA ILE A 288 -11.92 20.15 -4.77
C ILE A 288 -11.99 21.19 -5.90
N PRO A 289 -13.06 21.99 -5.98
CA PRO A 289 -13.23 22.97 -7.05
C PRO A 289 -12.02 23.92 -7.16
N GLY A 290 -11.50 24.09 -8.37
CA GLY A 290 -10.37 24.97 -8.66
C GLY A 290 -8.98 24.40 -8.36
N LEU A 291 -8.88 23.24 -7.68
CA LEU A 291 -7.59 22.57 -7.44
C LEU A 291 -7.31 21.43 -8.43
N GLY A 292 -8.36 20.79 -8.95
CA GLY A 292 -8.24 19.70 -9.92
C GLY A 292 -7.84 18.34 -9.32
N PHE A 293 -7.78 18.21 -7.99
CA PHE A 293 -7.57 16.94 -7.31
C PHE A 293 -8.55 16.78 -6.15
N CYS A 294 -8.60 15.59 -5.55
CA CYS A 294 -9.51 15.25 -4.47
C CYS A 294 -8.74 14.87 -3.19
N LEU A 295 -9.45 14.87 -2.05
CA LEU A 295 -8.87 14.43 -0.77
C LEU A 295 -8.66 12.92 -0.71
N GLY A 296 -7.71 12.49 0.14
CA GLY A 296 -7.49 11.07 0.40
C GLY A 296 -8.55 10.45 1.32
N THR A 297 -8.59 9.12 1.36
CA THR A 297 -9.52 8.33 2.19
C THR A 297 -8.79 7.39 3.14
N ARG A 298 -7.54 7.71 3.52
CA ARG A 298 -6.71 6.83 4.37
C ARG A 298 -7.32 6.61 5.76
N ALA A 299 -8.06 7.59 6.28
CA ALA A 299 -8.73 7.50 7.58
C ALA A 299 -9.72 6.32 7.67
N GLN A 300 -10.17 5.75 6.55
CA GLN A 300 -10.97 4.51 6.55
C GLN A 300 -10.27 3.34 7.25
N MET A 301 -8.93 3.38 7.36
CA MET A 301 -8.14 2.32 7.98
C MET A 301 -8.16 2.37 9.50
N PHE A 302 -8.67 3.44 10.11
CA PHE A 302 -8.84 3.52 11.57
C PHE A 302 -9.86 2.49 12.09
N ASN A 303 -9.73 2.18 13.37
CA ASN A 303 -10.73 1.47 14.14
C ASN A 303 -11.63 2.47 14.90
N LEU A 304 -12.91 2.11 15.07
CA LEU A 304 -13.85 2.88 15.89
C LEU A 304 -13.95 2.35 17.33
N ASP A 305 -13.27 1.25 17.66
CA ASP A 305 -13.04 0.80 19.04
C ASP A 305 -11.97 1.69 19.70
N PRO A 306 -12.32 2.50 20.73
CA PRO A 306 -11.39 3.44 21.36
C PRO A 306 -10.23 2.75 22.10
N GLU A 307 -10.34 1.46 22.42
CA GLU A 307 -9.27 0.72 23.11
C GLU A 307 -8.26 0.09 22.12
N HIS A 308 -8.50 0.18 20.81
CA HIS A 308 -7.64 -0.43 19.79
C HIS A 308 -6.40 0.44 19.53
N PRO A 309 -5.19 -0.11 19.30
CA PRO A 309 -3.99 0.69 19.01
C PRO A 309 -4.16 1.65 17.83
N ASN A 310 -4.85 1.19 16.79
CA ASN A 310 -5.22 1.98 15.61
C ASN A 310 -6.62 2.64 15.70
N HIS A 311 -7.08 3.06 16.87
CA HIS A 311 -8.34 3.82 16.99
C HIS A 311 -8.23 5.22 16.35
N LEU A 312 -9.36 5.76 15.89
CA LEU A 312 -9.47 7.13 15.36
C LEU A 312 -9.23 8.16 16.46
N GLU A 313 -8.26 9.04 16.25
CA GLU A 313 -7.89 10.12 17.18
C GLU A 313 -7.34 11.33 16.41
N GLY A 314 -7.55 12.54 16.93
CA GLY A 314 -7.06 13.78 16.32
C GLY A 314 -5.53 13.84 16.27
N GLY A 315 -4.97 14.22 15.12
CA GLY A 315 -3.50 14.30 14.92
C GLY A 315 -2.80 12.96 14.71
N LYS A 316 -3.48 11.84 14.90
CA LYS A 316 -2.95 10.49 14.73
C LYS A 316 -2.89 10.08 13.27
N ARG A 317 -1.86 9.33 12.86
CA ARG A 317 -1.81 8.68 11.54
C ARG A 317 -2.66 7.41 11.57
N PRO A 318 -3.54 7.16 10.57
CA PRO A 318 -4.11 5.83 10.40
C PRO A 318 -3.01 4.84 10.06
N ARG A 319 -3.05 3.62 10.63
CA ARG A 319 -2.18 2.52 10.22
C ARG A 319 -2.29 2.31 8.71
N THR A 320 -1.27 2.73 7.97
CA THR A 320 -1.32 2.77 6.51
C THR A 320 -0.81 1.48 5.89
N THR A 321 -1.36 1.12 4.73
CA THR A 321 -0.83 0.01 3.92
C THR A 321 0.45 0.39 3.17
N LEU A 322 0.82 1.67 3.08
CA LEU A 322 1.94 2.12 2.25
C LEU A 322 3.28 1.69 2.84
N SER A 323 4.04 0.91 2.07
CA SER A 323 5.20 0.19 2.60
C SER A 323 6.33 0.03 1.58
N PRO A 324 7.11 1.09 1.29
CA PRO A 324 8.35 0.94 0.50
C PRO A 324 9.38 0.09 1.24
N SER A 325 10.37 -0.44 0.50
CA SER A 325 11.45 -1.28 1.05
C SER A 325 12.82 -0.80 0.58
N LEU A 326 13.78 -0.82 1.50
CA LEU A 326 15.21 -0.82 1.19
C LEU A 326 15.82 -2.11 1.75
N ALA A 327 16.76 -2.71 1.04
CA ALA A 327 17.54 -3.82 1.55
C ALA A 327 19.05 -3.55 1.39
N LEU A 328 19.77 -3.94 2.42
CA LEU A 328 21.21 -3.85 2.53
C LEU A 328 21.77 -5.25 2.48
N ARG A 329 22.93 -5.42 1.83
CA ARG A 329 23.71 -6.66 1.87
C ARG A 329 24.99 -6.38 2.64
N ASP A 330 25.25 -7.15 3.70
CA ASP A 330 26.45 -6.98 4.54
C ASP A 330 26.67 -5.54 5.04
N GLY A 331 25.56 -4.83 5.31
CA GLY A 331 25.56 -3.45 5.80
C GLY A 331 25.57 -2.36 4.72
N GLU A 332 25.64 -2.70 3.44
CA GLU A 332 25.64 -1.74 2.33
C GLU A 332 24.27 -1.70 1.61
N PRO A 333 23.58 -0.54 1.52
CA PRO A 333 22.32 -0.40 0.79
C PRO A 333 22.49 -0.70 -0.70
N CYS A 334 21.83 -1.73 -1.20
CA CYS A 334 22.02 -2.21 -2.57
C CYS A 334 20.71 -2.49 -3.33
N LEU A 335 19.55 -2.42 -2.68
CA LEU A 335 18.26 -2.70 -3.31
C LEU A 335 17.17 -1.78 -2.78
N ALA A 336 16.43 -1.14 -3.68
CA ALA A 336 15.24 -0.35 -3.37
C ALA A 336 14.06 -0.86 -4.18
N PHE A 337 12.95 -1.19 -3.51
CA PHE A 337 11.83 -1.88 -4.14
C PHE A 337 10.51 -1.64 -3.44
N GLY A 338 9.43 -1.99 -4.13
CA GLY A 338 8.08 -1.93 -3.60
C GLY A 338 7.04 -2.17 -4.67
N THR A 339 5.79 -2.24 -4.25
CA THR A 339 4.63 -2.39 -5.13
C THR A 339 3.45 -1.62 -4.56
N PRO A 340 2.50 -1.17 -5.38
CA PRO A 340 1.15 -0.90 -4.90
C PRO A 340 0.39 -2.19 -4.56
N GLY A 341 -0.83 -2.05 -4.04
CA GLY A 341 -1.72 -3.18 -3.76
C GLY A 341 -2.07 -3.38 -2.29
N GLY A 342 -2.41 -2.31 -1.57
CA GLY A 342 -3.06 -2.42 -0.26
C GLY A 342 -2.39 -3.39 0.71
N ASP A 343 -3.18 -4.32 1.24
CA ASP A 343 -2.76 -5.36 2.18
C ASP A 343 -1.80 -6.40 1.59
N GLN A 344 -1.67 -6.46 0.26
CA GLN A 344 -0.81 -7.40 -0.44
C GLN A 344 0.63 -6.89 -0.60
N GLN A 345 0.91 -5.61 -0.32
CA GLN A 345 2.23 -5.01 -0.56
C GLN A 345 3.38 -5.78 0.12
N ASP A 346 3.28 -6.05 1.42
CA ASP A 346 4.30 -6.79 2.17
C ASP A 346 4.17 -8.32 2.09
N GLN A 347 3.30 -8.82 1.22
CA GLN A 347 3.25 -10.22 0.80
C GLN A 347 4.03 -10.36 -0.52
N TRP A 348 3.64 -9.60 -1.54
CA TRP A 348 4.30 -9.63 -2.85
C TRP A 348 5.75 -9.13 -2.82
N THR A 349 6.04 -8.07 -2.06
CA THR A 349 7.44 -7.64 -1.90
C THR A 349 8.27 -8.67 -1.15
N LEU A 350 7.68 -9.42 -0.21
CA LEU A 350 8.38 -10.49 0.50
C LEU A 350 8.69 -11.64 -0.47
N GLU A 351 7.71 -12.08 -1.26
CA GLU A 351 7.90 -13.12 -2.29
C GLU A 351 8.99 -12.75 -3.29
N PHE A 352 8.98 -11.51 -3.80
CA PHE A 352 10.05 -10.99 -4.65
C PHE A 352 11.41 -11.03 -3.95
N PHE A 353 11.47 -10.53 -2.70
CA PHE A 353 12.71 -10.51 -1.95
C PHE A 353 13.25 -11.92 -1.68
N LEU A 354 12.39 -12.88 -1.31
CA LEU A 354 12.80 -14.28 -1.12
C LEU A 354 13.27 -14.91 -2.44
N THR A 355 12.58 -14.64 -3.55
CA THR A 355 12.97 -15.12 -4.88
C THR A 355 14.37 -14.64 -5.27
N HIS A 356 14.69 -13.38 -4.99
CA HIS A 356 16.01 -12.80 -5.23
C HIS A 356 17.06 -13.29 -4.22
N ALA A 357 16.79 -13.13 -2.93
CA ALA A 357 17.76 -13.31 -1.85
C ALA A 357 18.02 -14.77 -1.46
N VAL A 358 17.05 -15.67 -1.67
CA VAL A 358 17.14 -17.09 -1.29
C VAL A 358 17.30 -17.97 -2.52
N PHE A 359 16.50 -17.74 -3.56
CA PHE A 359 16.50 -18.57 -4.77
C PHE A 359 17.43 -18.05 -5.86
N GLY A 360 18.11 -16.91 -5.64
CA GLY A 360 19.21 -16.42 -6.47
C GLY A 360 18.79 -15.90 -7.84
N GLN A 361 17.51 -15.61 -8.05
CA GLN A 361 17.03 -15.06 -9.30
C GLN A 361 17.42 -13.58 -9.43
N ASP A 362 17.61 -13.10 -10.67
CA ASP A 362 17.80 -11.67 -10.91
C ASP A 362 16.52 -10.86 -10.63
N LEU A 363 16.63 -9.53 -10.70
CA LEU A 363 15.51 -8.64 -10.37
C LEU A 363 14.29 -8.86 -11.27
N GLN A 364 14.47 -9.06 -12.57
CA GLN A 364 13.33 -9.19 -13.49
C GLN A 364 12.70 -10.57 -13.37
N ALA A 365 13.51 -11.64 -13.29
CA ALA A 365 13.02 -13.00 -13.03
C ALA A 365 12.25 -13.09 -11.71
N SER A 366 12.75 -12.43 -10.66
CA SER A 366 12.06 -12.36 -9.36
C SER A 366 10.72 -11.63 -9.42
N ILE A 367 10.60 -10.63 -10.30
CA ILE A 367 9.34 -9.93 -10.55
C ILE A 367 8.40 -10.79 -11.39
N ASP A 368 8.90 -11.46 -12.43
CA ASP A 368 8.10 -12.24 -13.38
C ASP A 368 7.61 -13.57 -12.80
N ALA A 369 8.25 -14.07 -11.74
CA ALA A 369 7.84 -15.26 -11.01
C ALA A 369 6.35 -15.21 -10.59
N PRO A 370 5.61 -16.33 -10.67
CA PRO A 370 4.24 -16.41 -10.16
C PRO A 370 4.13 -15.97 -8.71
N MET A 371 3.16 -15.10 -8.41
CA MET A 371 2.90 -14.60 -7.06
C MET A 371 1.66 -15.24 -6.43
N PHE A 372 1.60 -15.19 -5.11
CA PHE A 372 0.43 -15.54 -4.31
C PHE A 372 0.16 -14.45 -3.26
N HIS A 373 -0.91 -14.58 -2.48
CA HIS A 373 -1.14 -13.82 -1.25
C HIS A 373 -2.36 -14.39 -0.52
N THR A 374 -2.50 -14.09 0.76
CA THR A 374 -3.66 -14.45 1.56
C THR A 374 -4.54 -13.24 1.90
N THR A 375 -5.85 -13.47 1.96
CA THR A 375 -6.85 -12.51 2.46
C THR A 375 -7.53 -13.03 3.74
N HIS A 376 -6.79 -13.83 4.52
CA HIS A 376 -7.24 -14.48 5.76
C HIS A 376 -7.59 -13.50 6.90
N PHE A 377 -7.08 -12.28 6.84
CA PHE A 377 -7.23 -11.26 7.88
C PHE A 377 -8.15 -10.12 7.41
N PRO A 378 -8.74 -9.33 8.33
CA PRO A 378 -9.55 -8.16 7.99
C PRO A 378 -8.78 -7.18 7.09
N SER A 379 -9.38 -6.83 5.95
CA SER A 379 -8.77 -5.84 5.05
C SER A 379 -8.65 -4.47 5.71
N SER A 380 -7.59 -3.73 5.35
CA SER A 380 -7.45 -2.33 5.72
C SER A 380 -8.51 -1.42 5.06
N PHE A 381 -9.13 -1.83 3.96
CA PHE A 381 -10.11 -1.01 3.23
C PHE A 381 -11.54 -1.39 3.60
N ALA A 382 -12.43 -0.40 3.66
CA ALA A 382 -13.85 -0.64 3.88
C ALA A 382 -14.44 -1.55 2.78
N PRO A 383 -15.29 -2.53 3.12
CA PRO A 383 -15.95 -2.77 4.42
C PRO A 383 -15.16 -3.67 5.39
N HIS A 384 -13.86 -3.89 5.15
CA HIS A 384 -12.94 -4.67 5.98
C HIS A 384 -13.24 -6.16 6.02
N ASP A 385 -13.64 -6.71 4.88
CA ASP A 385 -13.89 -8.14 4.71
C ASP A 385 -12.66 -8.97 5.09
N SER A 386 -12.93 -10.19 5.54
CA SER A 386 -11.92 -11.22 5.82
C SER A 386 -12.40 -12.55 5.24
N HIS A 387 -11.49 -13.31 4.63
CA HIS A 387 -11.77 -14.61 4.03
C HIS A 387 -10.86 -15.67 4.67
N PRO A 388 -11.23 -16.23 5.84
CA PRO A 388 -10.40 -17.17 6.56
C PRO A 388 -9.95 -18.34 5.70
N GLY A 389 -8.63 -18.49 5.56
CA GLY A 389 -8.01 -19.59 4.79
C GLY A 389 -7.85 -19.32 3.31
N ARG A 390 -8.33 -18.18 2.80
CA ARG A 390 -8.23 -17.83 1.37
C ARG A 390 -6.81 -17.51 0.94
N LEU A 391 -6.36 -18.23 -0.08
CA LEU A 391 -5.08 -18.07 -0.75
C LEU A 391 -5.33 -17.77 -2.23
N HIS A 392 -4.97 -16.56 -2.66
CA HIS A 392 -4.94 -16.20 -4.07
C HIS A 392 -3.60 -16.61 -4.66
N SER A 393 -3.59 -17.29 -5.79
CA SER A 393 -2.37 -17.70 -6.47
C SER A 393 -2.51 -17.49 -7.97
N GLU A 394 -1.46 -16.97 -8.63
CA GLU A 394 -1.31 -17.16 -10.07
C GLU A 394 -1.13 -18.66 -10.38
N PRO A 395 -1.33 -19.12 -11.64
CA PRO A 395 -1.19 -20.52 -11.99
C PRO A 395 0.22 -21.05 -11.69
N MET A 396 0.30 -22.18 -11.00
CA MET A 396 1.53 -22.86 -10.60
C MET A 396 1.75 -24.15 -11.41
N GLU A 397 2.89 -24.81 -11.20
CA GLU A 397 3.14 -26.14 -11.76
C GLU A 397 2.05 -27.17 -11.33
N PRO A 398 1.77 -28.20 -12.15
CA PRO A 398 0.73 -29.18 -11.87
C PRO A 398 0.84 -29.82 -10.48
N GLY A 399 -0.29 -29.92 -9.78
CA GLY A 399 -0.39 -30.54 -8.46
C GLY A 399 -0.08 -29.62 -7.27
N VAL A 400 0.58 -28.48 -7.47
CA VAL A 400 0.91 -27.53 -6.37
C VAL A 400 -0.37 -26.98 -5.72
N LEU A 401 -1.30 -26.45 -6.53
CA LEU A 401 -2.55 -25.88 -6.01
C LEU A 401 -3.47 -26.94 -5.40
N ASP A 402 -3.46 -28.17 -5.93
CA ASP A 402 -4.23 -29.28 -5.39
C ASP A 402 -3.69 -29.75 -4.04
N GLU A 403 -2.38 -29.76 -3.86
CA GLU A 403 -1.75 -30.04 -2.57
C GLU A 403 -2.07 -28.96 -1.53
N LEU A 404 -2.09 -27.68 -1.93
CA LEU A 404 -2.51 -26.59 -1.05
C LEU A 404 -3.99 -26.72 -0.64
N ARG A 405 -4.88 -27.06 -1.58
CA ARG A 405 -6.29 -27.40 -1.28
C ARG A 405 -6.38 -28.60 -0.34
N ARG A 406 -5.56 -29.65 -0.55
CA ARG A 406 -5.51 -30.83 0.33
C ARG A 406 -5.12 -30.45 1.76
N ARG A 407 -4.20 -29.49 1.95
CA ARG A 407 -3.82 -28.92 3.26
C ARG A 407 -4.89 -28.01 3.87
N GLY A 408 -5.95 -27.68 3.15
CA GLY A 408 -7.10 -26.92 3.63
C GLY A 408 -7.10 -25.43 3.28
N HIS A 409 -6.22 -24.99 2.38
CA HIS A 409 -6.31 -23.62 1.84
C HIS A 409 -7.54 -23.49 0.93
N ASP A 410 -8.27 -22.38 1.08
CA ASP A 410 -9.31 -21.96 0.13
C ASP A 410 -8.62 -21.27 -1.06
N VAL A 411 -8.18 -22.06 -2.04
CA VAL A 411 -7.38 -21.58 -3.17
C VAL A 411 -8.27 -20.90 -4.21
N PHE A 412 -8.09 -19.60 -4.37
CA PHE A 412 -8.57 -18.83 -5.51
C PHE A 412 -7.46 -18.73 -6.56
N GLU A 413 -7.70 -19.31 -7.74
CA GLU A 413 -6.77 -19.21 -8.86
C GLU A 413 -7.01 -17.90 -9.60
N ALA A 414 -6.04 -16.99 -9.51
CA ALA A 414 -6.04 -15.71 -10.21
C ALA A 414 -5.54 -15.87 -11.65
N ASP A 415 -5.85 -14.90 -12.51
CA ASP A 415 -5.32 -14.88 -13.87
C ASP A 415 -3.78 -14.87 -13.87
N ARG A 416 -3.18 -15.49 -14.88
CA ARG A 416 -1.73 -15.41 -15.08
C ARG A 416 -1.30 -13.94 -15.22
N SER A 417 -0.20 -13.58 -14.56
CA SER A 417 0.40 -12.24 -14.63
C SER A 417 -0.57 -11.13 -14.17
N SER A 418 -1.32 -11.37 -13.10
CA SER A 418 -2.30 -10.45 -12.50
C SER A 418 -1.94 -9.97 -11.09
N LEU A 419 -1.04 -10.65 -10.36
CA LEU A 419 -0.73 -10.34 -8.95
C LEU A 419 0.62 -9.61 -8.83
N GLY A 420 0.64 -8.46 -8.15
CA GLY A 420 1.87 -7.68 -7.93
C GLY A 420 2.23 -6.70 -9.06
N ARG A 421 2.74 -5.52 -8.68
CA ARG A 421 3.23 -4.48 -9.60
C ARG A 421 4.54 -3.91 -9.11
N ILE A 422 5.47 -4.82 -8.86
CA ILE A 422 6.76 -4.52 -8.26
C ILE A 422 7.59 -3.66 -9.22
N CYS A 423 8.25 -2.64 -8.66
CA CYS A 423 9.40 -2.00 -9.29
C CYS A 423 10.59 -2.12 -8.34
N ALA A 424 11.78 -2.33 -8.92
CA ALA A 424 13.01 -2.45 -8.15
C ALA A 424 14.18 -1.80 -8.89
N VAL A 425 15.12 -1.27 -8.11
CA VAL A 425 16.43 -0.83 -8.58
C VAL A 425 17.51 -1.40 -7.67
N GLY A 426 18.64 -1.78 -8.24
CA GLY A 426 19.76 -2.38 -7.51
C GLY A 426 21.09 -1.71 -7.82
N ILE A 427 22.02 -1.79 -6.88
CA ILE A 427 23.42 -1.36 -7.00
C ILE A 427 24.31 -2.55 -6.67
N ASP A 428 25.18 -2.93 -7.58
CA ASP A 428 26.30 -3.80 -7.27
C ASP A 428 27.50 -2.93 -6.86
N HIS A 429 27.85 -2.93 -5.58
CA HIS A 429 28.95 -2.11 -5.04
C HIS A 429 30.33 -2.59 -5.47
N ALA A 430 30.49 -3.85 -5.86
CA ALA A 430 31.78 -4.36 -6.35
C ALA A 430 32.09 -3.84 -7.76
N THR A 431 31.07 -3.65 -8.59
CA THR A 431 31.23 -3.22 -9.99
C THR A 431 30.78 -1.78 -10.25
N GLY A 432 30.00 -1.19 -9.34
CA GLY A 432 29.31 0.09 -9.52
C GLY A 432 28.13 0.04 -10.48
N ILE A 433 27.69 -1.16 -10.91
CA ILE A 433 26.62 -1.32 -11.89
C ILE A 433 25.26 -1.06 -11.25
N LEU A 434 24.45 -0.23 -11.91
CA LEU A 434 23.06 0.01 -11.57
C LEU A 434 22.16 -0.92 -12.39
N SER A 435 21.13 -1.49 -11.75
CA SER A 435 20.12 -2.33 -12.38
C SER A 435 18.72 -1.82 -12.05
N ALA A 436 17.75 -2.08 -12.93
CA ALA A 436 16.36 -1.73 -12.72
C ALA A 436 15.45 -2.78 -13.36
N ALA A 437 14.34 -3.08 -12.71
CA ALA A 437 13.33 -4.03 -13.18
C ALA A 437 11.92 -3.55 -12.80
N ALA A 438 10.94 -3.90 -13.61
CA ALA A 438 9.55 -3.49 -13.40
C ALA A 438 8.57 -4.57 -13.86
N SER A 439 7.43 -4.65 -13.17
CA SER A 439 6.39 -5.62 -13.48
C SER A 439 5.79 -5.41 -14.87
N ALA A 440 5.76 -6.47 -15.67
CA ALA A 440 5.02 -6.49 -16.93
C ALA A 440 3.49 -6.57 -16.73
N ARG A 441 3.03 -6.93 -15.52
CA ARG A 441 1.62 -7.14 -15.20
C ARG A 441 0.82 -5.86 -15.37
N GLY A 442 -0.28 -5.95 -16.13
CA GLY A 442 -1.10 -4.78 -16.47
C GLY A 442 -0.47 -3.83 -17.49
N ALA A 443 0.69 -4.16 -18.07
CA ALA A 443 1.37 -3.41 -19.13
C ALA A 443 1.52 -1.90 -18.84
N GLN A 444 1.89 -1.56 -17.60
CA GLN A 444 1.93 -0.16 -17.13
C GLN A 444 3.24 0.23 -16.45
N ALA A 445 3.78 -0.61 -15.55
CA ALA A 445 5.05 -0.32 -14.91
C ALA A 445 6.19 -0.45 -15.93
N TYR A 446 7.25 0.33 -15.75
CA TYR A 446 8.36 0.36 -16.68
C TYR A 446 9.66 0.74 -15.97
N ALA A 447 10.77 0.13 -16.39
CA ALA A 447 12.11 0.45 -15.92
C ALA A 447 12.88 1.18 -17.04
N ALA A 448 13.64 2.22 -16.67
CA ALA A 448 14.48 2.96 -17.60
C ALA A 448 15.79 3.37 -16.90
N GLY A 449 16.91 3.19 -17.59
CA GLY A 449 18.26 3.49 -17.09
C GLY A 449 19.29 3.38 -18.21
N ARG A 450 20.50 3.89 -17.99
CA ARG A 450 21.63 3.84 -18.94
C ARG A 450 22.98 4.02 -18.25
#